data_AF-G0EM87-F1
#
_entry.id   AF-G0EM87-F1
#
_cell.length_a   1.000
_cell.length_b   1.000
_cell.length_c   1.000
_cell.angle_alpha   90.00
_cell.angle_beta   90.00
_cell.angle_gamma   90.00
#
_symmetry.space_group_name_H-M   'P 1'
#
loop_
_entity.id
_entity.type
_entity.pdbx_description
1 polymer ?
#
loop_
_entity_poly.entity_id
_entity_poly.type
_entity_poly.pdbx_seq_one_letter_code
_entity_poly.pdbx_strand_id
1 'polypeptide(L)'
;MVKEYFDYDINHILATKKDIYIDCYPKILDINIDDLVKDIDLDKYHFKVLAGENLSLYNELKNNFSISVHARLGDSHIMPEFKSIFNSDYNEYASYFIKSINFLNNKFKDYNPKFVFFSDDMNWVNDNVISKLDKNILYRINIEKNPPHLDIYLISSAKHQIISLGGFGNLASLFNKNKDKIIIRPNDFQSLKNS
;
A
#
# COMPACT_ATOMS: atom_id res chain seq x y z
N MET A 1 9.04 31.95 4.28
CA MET A 1 8.05 32.66 3.44
C MET A 1 7.93 31.86 2.15
N VAL A 2 6.84 31.14 1.95
CA VAL A 2 6.54 30.46 0.69
C VAL A 2 6.12 31.54 -0.30
N LYS A 3 6.80 31.65 -1.43
CA LYS A 3 6.38 32.54 -2.52
C LYS A 3 5.42 31.74 -3.40
N GLU A 4 4.19 32.22 -3.52
CA GLU A 4 3.21 31.69 -4.48
C GLU A 4 3.47 32.30 -5.87
N TYR A 5 3.35 31.49 -6.91
CA TYR A 5 3.57 31.90 -8.31
C TYR A 5 2.36 31.49 -9.15
N PHE A 6 1.73 32.45 -9.82
CA PHE A 6 0.62 32.24 -10.77
C PHE A 6 1.12 32.50 -12.19
N ASP A 7 0.69 31.68 -13.17
CA ASP A 7 0.96 31.83 -14.62
C ASP A 7 2.44 31.83 -15.07
N TYR A 8 3.34 31.22 -14.29
CA TYR A 8 4.74 31.05 -14.69
C TYR A 8 4.95 29.79 -15.53
N ASP A 9 5.88 29.85 -16.49
CA ASP A 9 6.37 28.67 -17.20
C ASP A 9 7.11 27.76 -16.22
N ILE A 10 6.41 26.73 -15.75
CA ILE A 10 6.92 25.73 -14.82
C ILE A 10 8.21 25.07 -15.34
N ASN A 11 8.35 24.95 -16.67
CA ASN A 11 9.54 24.34 -17.27
C ASN A 11 10.79 25.19 -17.01
N HIS A 12 10.66 26.52 -17.08
CA HIS A 12 11.77 27.43 -16.77
C HIS A 12 12.18 27.36 -15.30
N ILE A 13 11.22 27.24 -14.38
CA ILE A 13 11.48 27.12 -12.94
C ILE A 13 12.20 25.79 -12.65
N LEU A 14 11.71 24.69 -13.21
CA LEU A 14 12.34 23.36 -13.08
C LEU A 14 13.76 23.32 -13.67
N ALA A 15 14.01 24.04 -14.76
CA ALA A 15 15.32 24.08 -15.40
C ALA A 15 16.36 24.93 -14.64
N THR A 16 15.92 25.96 -13.90
CA THR A 16 16.83 26.96 -13.32
C THR A 16 17.01 26.85 -11.80
N LYS A 17 16.14 26.11 -11.11
CA LYS A 17 16.20 25.93 -9.65
C LYS A 17 16.43 24.45 -9.33
N LYS A 18 17.38 24.17 -8.43
CA LYS A 18 17.76 22.80 -8.05
C LYS A 18 17.01 22.26 -6.84
N ASP A 19 16.62 23.14 -5.91
CA ASP A 19 15.93 22.78 -4.67
C ASP A 19 14.54 23.43 -4.66
N ILE A 20 13.56 22.73 -5.24
CA ILE A 20 12.18 23.21 -5.36
C ILE A 20 11.26 22.25 -4.61
N TYR A 21 10.42 22.80 -3.74
CA TYR A 21 9.27 22.09 -3.18
C TYR A 21 8.01 22.53 -3.92
N ILE A 22 7.37 21.59 -4.61
CA ILE A 22 6.12 21.86 -5.33
C ILE A 22 4.97 21.39 -4.45
N ASP A 23 4.15 22.34 -4.02
CA ASP A 23 2.89 22.07 -3.35
C ASP A 23 1.75 22.38 -4.34
N CYS A 24 0.93 21.38 -4.65
CA CYS A 24 -0.14 21.49 -5.65
C CYS A 24 -1.50 21.51 -4.96
N TYR A 25 -2.36 22.44 -5.42
CA TYR A 25 -3.77 22.48 -5.09
C TYR A 25 -4.60 22.34 -6.38
N PRO A 26 -5.67 21.53 -6.43
CA PRO A 26 -6.23 20.72 -5.34
C PRO A 26 -5.28 19.63 -4.84
N LYS A 27 -5.29 19.35 -3.53
CA LYS A 27 -4.56 18.20 -3.00
C LYS A 27 -5.15 16.93 -3.64
N ILE A 28 -4.40 15.84 -3.68
CA ILE A 28 -4.92 14.54 -4.18
C ILE A 28 -6.21 14.11 -3.47
N LEU A 29 -6.40 14.53 -2.21
CA LEU A 29 -7.61 14.28 -1.43
C LEU A 29 -8.79 15.21 -1.80
N ASP A 30 -8.51 16.34 -2.43
CA ASP A 30 -9.50 17.29 -2.95
C ASP A 30 -9.93 16.94 -4.39
N ILE A 31 -9.25 15.98 -5.03
CA ILE A 31 -9.67 15.41 -6.31
C ILE A 31 -10.82 14.43 -6.03
N ASN A 32 -11.88 14.53 -6.82
CA ASN A 32 -12.95 13.55 -6.79
C ASN A 32 -12.40 12.16 -7.15
N ILE A 33 -12.30 11.29 -6.14
CA ILE A 33 -11.75 9.94 -6.28
C ILE A 33 -12.55 9.13 -7.31
N ASP A 34 -13.86 9.35 -7.40
CA ASP A 34 -14.72 8.64 -8.35
C ASP A 34 -14.34 8.98 -9.79
N ASP A 35 -14.02 10.24 -10.07
CA ASP A 35 -13.56 10.67 -11.40
C ASP A 35 -12.17 10.08 -11.70
N LEU A 36 -11.26 10.09 -10.73
CA LEU A 36 -9.91 9.53 -10.88
C LEU A 36 -9.93 8.03 -11.22
N VAL A 37 -10.68 7.24 -10.45
CA VAL A 37 -10.73 5.78 -10.62
C VAL A 37 -11.55 5.37 -11.84
N LYS A 38 -12.51 6.20 -12.27
CA LYS A 38 -13.29 5.99 -13.49
C LYS A 38 -12.47 6.24 -14.75
N ASP A 39 -11.67 7.30 -14.76
CA ASP A 39 -10.94 7.74 -15.95
C ASP A 39 -9.57 7.05 -16.09
N ILE A 40 -8.97 6.60 -14.98
CA ILE A 40 -7.68 5.90 -14.98
C ILE A 40 -7.90 4.39 -14.80
N ASP A 41 -7.91 3.66 -15.92
CA ASP A 41 -7.91 2.20 -15.91
C ASP A 41 -6.47 1.63 -15.87
N LEU A 42 -6.02 1.20 -14.69
CA LEU A 42 -4.70 0.60 -14.54
C LEU A 42 -4.49 -0.64 -15.40
N ASP A 43 -5.53 -1.45 -15.66
CA ASP A 43 -5.41 -2.66 -16.49
C ASP A 43 -5.00 -2.28 -17.92
N LYS A 44 -5.55 -1.19 -18.47
CA LYS A 44 -5.24 -0.69 -19.82
C LYS A 44 -3.76 -0.37 -20.00
N TYR A 45 -3.10 0.17 -18.97
CA TYR A 45 -1.72 0.65 -19.06
C TYR A 45 -0.69 -0.37 -18.57
N HIS A 46 -1.03 -1.17 -17.55
CA HIS A 46 -0.04 -1.99 -16.85
C HIS A 46 -0.13 -3.48 -17.17
N PHE A 47 -1.29 -3.99 -17.61
CA PHE A 47 -1.44 -5.44 -17.84
C PHE A 47 -0.49 -5.94 -18.95
N LYS A 48 -0.37 -5.20 -20.05
CA LYS A 48 0.45 -5.62 -21.21
C LYS A 48 1.95 -5.63 -20.94
N VAL A 49 2.40 -4.93 -19.90
CA VAL A 49 3.83 -4.88 -19.53
C VAL A 49 4.20 -5.90 -18.45
N LEU A 50 3.21 -6.60 -17.87
CA LEU A 50 3.49 -7.70 -16.94
C LEU A 50 4.15 -8.87 -17.68
N ALA A 51 5.28 -9.32 -17.16
CA ALA A 51 6.02 -10.48 -17.64
C ALA A 51 6.63 -11.24 -16.46
N GLY A 52 7.03 -12.50 -16.69
CA GLY A 52 7.74 -13.32 -15.71
C GLY A 52 7.02 -13.41 -14.36
N GLU A 53 7.75 -13.17 -13.28
CA GLU A 53 7.26 -13.24 -11.90
C GLU A 53 6.11 -12.27 -11.63
N ASN A 54 6.15 -11.06 -12.19
CA ASN A 54 5.07 -10.08 -12.01
C ASN A 54 3.74 -10.55 -12.64
N LEU A 55 3.79 -11.22 -13.79
CA LEU A 55 2.59 -11.79 -14.41
C LEU A 55 2.06 -12.98 -13.60
N SER A 56 2.96 -13.83 -13.09
CA SER A 56 2.62 -14.93 -12.17
C SER A 56 1.94 -14.40 -10.91
N LEU A 57 2.52 -13.38 -10.29
CA LEU A 57 2.01 -12.75 -9.08
C LEU A 57 0.65 -12.08 -9.32
N TYR A 58 0.48 -11.35 -10.42
CA TYR A 58 -0.80 -10.76 -10.80
C TYR A 58 -1.90 -11.81 -10.96
N ASN A 59 -1.61 -12.91 -11.66
CA ASN A 59 -2.58 -13.99 -11.84
C ASN A 59 -2.96 -14.64 -10.50
N GLU A 60 -2.00 -14.78 -9.59
CA GLU A 60 -2.26 -15.26 -8.23
C GLU A 60 -3.17 -14.29 -7.47
N LEU A 61 -2.88 -12.98 -7.49
CA LEU A 61 -3.65 -11.94 -6.82
C LEU A 61 -5.10 -11.87 -7.31
N LYS A 62 -5.30 -12.00 -8.63
CA LYS A 62 -6.61 -11.83 -9.26
C LYS A 62 -7.49 -13.08 -9.21
N ASN A 63 -6.90 -14.26 -9.37
CA ASN A 63 -7.65 -15.50 -9.50
C ASN A 63 -7.86 -16.23 -8.17
N ASN A 64 -7.09 -15.91 -7.13
CA ASN A 64 -7.23 -16.53 -5.81
C ASN A 64 -7.90 -15.59 -4.79
N PHE A 65 -8.21 -16.12 -3.61
CA PHE A 65 -8.61 -15.29 -2.48
C PHE A 65 -7.37 -14.64 -1.85
N SER A 66 -6.82 -13.63 -2.52
CA SER A 66 -5.57 -12.99 -2.12
C SER A 66 -5.78 -11.66 -1.40
N ILE A 67 -4.89 -11.39 -0.46
CA ILE A 67 -4.85 -10.18 0.36
C ILE A 67 -3.46 -9.56 0.25
N SER A 68 -3.36 -8.34 -0.24
CA SER A 68 -2.05 -7.66 -0.31
C SER A 68 -1.70 -7.06 1.05
N VAL A 69 -0.44 -7.21 1.47
CA VAL A 69 0.12 -6.58 2.67
C VAL A 69 1.25 -5.67 2.24
N HIS A 70 1.05 -4.36 2.34
CA HIS A 70 2.09 -3.38 2.07
C HIS A 70 2.69 -2.86 3.37
N ALA A 71 3.95 -3.17 3.62
CA ALA A 71 4.71 -2.73 4.79
C ALA A 71 5.82 -1.76 4.34
N ARG A 72 5.77 -0.52 4.80
CA ARG A 72 6.81 0.50 4.57
C ARG A 72 7.57 0.74 5.85
N LEU A 73 8.89 0.68 5.78
CA LEU A 73 9.76 0.94 6.92
C LEU A 73 10.59 2.21 6.81
N GLY A 74 11.17 2.49 5.64
CA GLY A 74 12.31 3.41 5.51
C GLY A 74 12.23 4.67 6.37
N ASP A 75 11.37 5.60 5.99
CA ASP A 75 11.15 6.87 6.68
C ASP A 75 9.92 6.85 7.62
N SER A 76 9.35 5.68 7.92
CA SER A 76 8.10 5.63 8.69
C SER A 76 8.26 6.23 10.09
N HIS A 77 9.44 6.11 10.70
CA HIS A 77 9.71 6.60 12.05
C HIS A 77 9.66 8.13 12.21
N ILE A 78 9.90 8.90 11.13
CA ILE A 78 9.80 10.36 11.15
C ILE A 78 8.38 10.86 10.85
N MET A 79 7.46 9.97 10.50
CA MET A 79 6.07 10.32 10.26
C MET A 79 5.35 10.63 11.58
N PRO A 80 4.64 11.77 11.69
CA PRO A 80 3.85 12.10 12.88
C PRO A 80 2.85 11.00 13.25
N GLU A 81 2.28 10.34 12.24
CA GLU A 81 1.32 9.25 12.39
C GLU A 81 1.94 8.05 13.10
N PHE A 82 3.21 7.74 12.83
CA PHE A 82 3.91 6.63 13.47
C PHE A 82 4.04 6.86 14.98
N LYS A 83 4.34 8.10 15.38
CA LYS A 83 4.33 8.49 16.79
C LYS A 83 2.91 8.37 17.38
N SER A 84 1.90 8.91 16.70
CA SER A 84 0.54 8.97 17.26
C SER A 84 -0.16 7.61 17.38
N ILE A 85 0.09 6.68 16.45
CA ILE A 85 -0.63 5.41 16.35
C ILE A 85 0.17 4.30 17.03
N PHE A 86 1.48 4.28 16.81
CA PHE A 86 2.37 3.22 17.27
C PHE A 86 3.28 3.66 18.43
N ASN A 87 3.11 4.87 18.97
CA ASN A 87 3.98 5.40 20.02
C ASN A 87 5.46 5.38 19.66
N SER A 88 5.77 5.51 18.36
CA SER A 88 7.12 5.35 17.83
C SER A 88 7.77 3.98 18.10
N ASP A 89 6.96 2.93 18.31
CA ASP A 89 7.40 1.56 18.59
C ASP A 89 7.18 0.64 17.38
N TYR A 90 8.25 0.04 16.88
CA TYR A 90 8.20 -0.93 15.79
C TYR A 90 7.52 -2.25 16.19
N ASN A 91 7.47 -2.60 17.47
CA ASN A 91 6.71 -3.77 17.93
C ASN A 91 5.21 -3.52 17.80
N GLU A 92 4.74 -2.32 18.12
CA GLU A 92 3.35 -1.92 17.89
C GLU A 92 3.02 -1.89 16.40
N TYR A 93 3.96 -1.44 15.57
CA TYR A 93 3.79 -1.47 14.11
C TYR A 93 3.74 -2.90 13.55
N ALA A 94 4.60 -3.81 14.02
CA ALA A 94 4.55 -5.22 13.65
C ALA A 94 3.25 -5.89 14.14
N SER A 95 2.83 -5.56 15.38
CA SER A 95 1.57 -6.03 15.98
C SER A 95 0.36 -5.64 15.15
N TYR A 96 0.36 -4.44 14.55
CA TYR A 96 -0.66 -4.02 13.60
C TYR A 96 -0.79 -4.98 12.40
N PHE A 97 0.31 -5.33 11.74
CA PHE A 97 0.26 -6.27 10.61
C PHE A 97 -0.21 -7.65 11.06
N ILE A 98 0.33 -8.18 12.16
CA ILE A 98 -0.02 -9.51 12.68
C ILE A 98 -1.51 -9.59 13.03
N LYS A 99 -2.03 -8.61 13.76
CA LYS A 99 -3.46 -8.57 14.13
C LYS A 99 -4.36 -8.42 12.91
N SER A 100 -3.97 -7.59 11.95
CA SER A 100 -4.71 -7.39 10.69
C SER A 100 -4.78 -8.68 9.87
N ILE A 101 -3.66 -9.39 9.76
CA ILE A 101 -3.57 -10.68 9.07
C ILE A 101 -4.45 -11.71 9.77
N ASN A 102 -4.34 -11.85 11.09
CA ASN A 102 -5.12 -12.81 11.87
C ASN A 102 -6.63 -12.52 11.76
N PHE A 103 -7.03 -11.25 11.83
CA PHE A 103 -8.41 -10.83 11.66
C PHE A 103 -8.96 -11.27 10.29
N LEU A 104 -8.27 -10.96 9.19
CA LEU A 104 -8.72 -11.34 7.85
C LEU A 104 -8.65 -12.84 7.61
N ASN A 105 -7.63 -13.51 8.13
CA ASN A 105 -7.49 -14.96 8.04
C ASN A 105 -8.66 -15.68 8.72
N ASN A 106 -9.04 -15.23 9.92
CA ASN A 106 -10.19 -15.77 10.65
C ASN A 106 -11.51 -15.43 9.97
N LYS A 107 -11.68 -14.19 9.50
CA LYS A 107 -12.90 -13.74 8.82
C LYS A 107 -13.17 -14.51 7.52
N PHE A 108 -12.12 -14.88 6.80
CA PHE A 108 -12.21 -15.52 5.49
C PHE A 108 -11.66 -16.95 5.47
N LYS A 109 -11.64 -17.63 6.61
CA LYS A 109 -11.03 -18.96 6.78
C LYS A 109 -11.50 -19.98 5.74
N ASP A 110 -12.79 -19.96 5.38
CA ASP A 110 -13.40 -20.89 4.42
C ASP A 110 -12.89 -20.70 2.99
N TYR A 111 -12.29 -19.55 2.69
CA TYR A 111 -11.70 -19.23 1.38
C TYR A 111 -10.19 -19.49 1.32
N ASN A 112 -9.58 -19.90 2.43
CA ASN A 112 -8.15 -20.16 2.56
C ASN A 112 -7.28 -19.00 2.01
N PRO A 113 -7.36 -17.81 2.64
CA PRO A 113 -6.81 -16.58 2.08
C PRO A 113 -5.28 -16.64 1.98
N LYS A 114 -4.73 -16.10 0.89
CA LYS A 114 -3.28 -16.01 0.69
C LYS A 114 -2.80 -14.57 0.80
N PHE A 115 -1.83 -14.32 1.69
CA PHE A 115 -1.27 -13.00 1.94
C PHE A 115 -0.05 -12.74 1.06
N VAL A 116 -0.05 -11.65 0.31
CA VAL A 116 1.04 -11.28 -0.59
C VAL A 116 1.73 -10.03 -0.06
N PHE A 117 3.00 -10.15 0.33
CA PHE A 117 3.76 -9.08 0.97
C PHE A 117 4.53 -8.22 -0.04
N PHE A 118 4.43 -6.91 0.14
CA PHE A 118 5.16 -5.88 -0.59
C PHE A 118 5.87 -4.99 0.44
N SER A 119 7.18 -4.80 0.31
CA SER A 119 7.94 -3.96 1.24
C SER A 119 9.23 -3.44 0.63
N ASP A 120 9.65 -2.27 1.11
CA ASP A 120 11.00 -1.74 0.93
C ASP A 120 12.05 -2.44 1.82
N ASP A 121 11.61 -3.13 2.88
CA ASP A 121 12.45 -3.90 3.79
C ASP A 121 11.82 -5.27 4.11
N MET A 122 12.01 -6.22 3.20
CA MET A 122 11.52 -7.59 3.41
C MET A 122 12.23 -8.34 4.54
N ASN A 123 13.44 -7.95 4.94
CA ASN A 123 14.12 -8.59 6.07
C ASN A 123 13.37 -8.28 7.36
N TRP A 124 13.03 -7.00 7.59
CA TRP A 124 12.24 -6.63 8.75
C TRP A 124 10.87 -7.31 8.76
N VAL A 125 10.18 -7.37 7.62
CA VAL A 125 8.87 -8.05 7.51
C VAL A 125 9.00 -9.52 7.87
N ASN A 126 10.03 -10.20 7.38
CA ASN A 126 10.29 -11.60 7.72
C ASN A 126 10.51 -11.77 9.22
N ASP A 127 11.40 -10.98 9.81
CA ASP A 127 11.83 -11.15 11.20
C ASP A 127 10.77 -10.72 12.22
N ASN A 128 9.94 -9.71 11.88
CA ASN A 128 9.04 -9.09 12.84
C ASN A 128 7.57 -9.43 12.63
N VAL A 129 7.19 -9.81 11.41
CA VAL A 129 5.80 -10.12 11.06
C VAL A 129 5.67 -11.60 10.71
N ILE A 130 6.26 -12.05 9.59
CA ILE A 130 6.03 -13.40 9.04
C ILE A 130 6.49 -14.50 10.00
N SER A 131 7.64 -14.33 10.65
CA SER A 131 8.18 -15.28 11.64
C SER A 131 7.26 -15.53 12.84
N LYS A 132 6.31 -14.61 13.09
CA LYS A 132 5.37 -14.63 14.22
C LYS A 132 3.95 -15.02 13.82
N LEU A 133 3.71 -15.29 12.54
CA LEU A 133 2.41 -15.77 12.04
C LEU A 133 2.23 -17.27 12.30
N ASP A 134 0.98 -17.71 12.40
CA ASP A 134 0.65 -19.12 12.48
C ASP A 134 1.09 -19.86 11.20
N LYS A 135 1.60 -21.09 11.36
CA LYS A 135 2.15 -21.91 10.26
C LYS A 135 1.14 -22.26 9.16
N ASN A 136 -0.16 -22.14 9.44
CA ASN A 136 -1.23 -22.40 8.48
C ASN A 136 -1.57 -21.18 7.62
N ILE A 137 -1.03 -20.00 7.92
CA ILE A 137 -1.26 -18.79 7.12
C ILE A 137 -0.45 -18.92 5.83
N LEU A 138 -1.16 -18.94 4.70
CA LEU A 138 -0.55 -18.98 3.38
C LEU A 138 -0.03 -17.60 2.99
N TYR A 139 1.22 -17.52 2.56
CA TYR A 139 1.78 -16.26 2.08
C TYR A 139 2.71 -16.42 0.87
N ARG A 140 2.98 -15.29 0.22
CA ARG A 140 4.01 -15.10 -0.79
C ARG A 140 4.66 -13.74 -0.57
N ILE A 141 5.94 -13.62 -0.89
CA ILE A 141 6.68 -12.35 -0.86
C ILE A 141 6.89 -11.89 -2.29
N ASN A 142 6.65 -10.61 -2.58
CA ASN A 142 7.14 -10.01 -3.82
C ASN A 142 8.66 -9.80 -3.71
N ILE A 143 9.42 -10.49 -4.55
CA ILE A 143 10.88 -10.39 -4.61
C ILE A 143 11.36 -9.44 -5.71
N GLU A 144 10.45 -8.98 -6.56
CA GLU A 144 10.78 -8.13 -7.70
C GLU A 144 11.01 -6.69 -7.27
N LYS A 145 12.10 -6.09 -7.77
CA LYS A 145 12.35 -4.66 -7.61
C LYS A 145 11.59 -3.90 -8.69
N ASN A 146 10.32 -3.64 -8.40
CA ASN A 146 9.41 -3.00 -9.32
C ASN A 146 9.52 -1.47 -9.31
N PRO A 147 9.20 -0.80 -10.43
CA PRO A 147 8.88 0.62 -10.36
C PRO A 147 7.58 0.82 -9.55
N PRO A 148 7.43 1.95 -8.81
CA PRO A 148 6.32 2.14 -7.87
C PRO A 148 4.92 1.98 -8.47
N HIS A 149 4.73 2.37 -9.74
CA HIS A 149 3.44 2.24 -10.43
C HIS A 149 3.01 0.78 -10.63
N LEU A 150 3.99 -0.14 -10.79
CA LEU A 150 3.71 -1.55 -10.99
C LEU A 150 3.32 -2.23 -9.68
N ASP A 151 3.97 -1.86 -8.56
CA ASP A 151 3.55 -2.31 -7.23
C ASP A 151 2.17 -1.76 -6.86
N ILE A 152 1.84 -0.51 -7.20
CA ILE A 152 0.48 0.02 -7.04
C ILE A 152 -0.52 -0.85 -7.78
N TYR A 153 -0.23 -1.22 -9.03
CA TYR A 153 -1.10 -2.06 -9.83
C TYR A 153 -1.28 -3.46 -9.22
N LEU A 154 -0.19 -4.11 -8.81
CA LEU A 154 -0.23 -5.43 -8.17
C LEU A 154 -1.00 -5.38 -6.83
N ILE A 155 -0.68 -4.44 -5.95
CA ILE A 155 -1.37 -4.25 -4.67
C ILE A 155 -2.87 -4.00 -4.88
N SER A 156 -3.25 -3.20 -5.88
CA SER A 156 -4.66 -2.93 -6.21
C SER A 156 -5.43 -4.14 -6.75
N SER A 157 -4.72 -5.18 -7.20
CA SER A 157 -5.33 -6.37 -7.81
C SER A 157 -5.79 -7.43 -6.80
N ALA A 158 -5.42 -7.30 -5.51
CA ALA A 158 -5.88 -8.20 -4.45
C ALA A 158 -7.36 -7.99 -4.10
N LYS A 159 -8.01 -9.00 -3.50
CA LYS A 159 -9.41 -8.87 -3.03
C LYS A 159 -9.52 -7.93 -1.83
N HIS A 160 -8.59 -8.00 -0.90
CA HIS A 160 -8.54 -7.15 0.30
C HIS A 160 -7.10 -6.67 0.51
N GLN A 161 -6.90 -5.64 1.35
CA GLN A 161 -5.60 -5.01 1.51
C GLN A 161 -5.34 -4.62 2.96
N ILE A 162 -4.10 -4.83 3.41
CA ILE A 162 -3.53 -4.26 4.64
C ILE A 162 -2.45 -3.29 4.17
N ILE A 163 -2.53 -2.03 4.60
CA ILE A 163 -1.64 -0.98 4.10
C ILE A 163 -0.85 -0.30 5.22
N SER A 164 0.38 0.11 4.92
CA SER A 164 1.22 0.89 5.83
C SER A 164 0.78 2.35 5.97
N LEU A 165 1.51 3.09 6.80
CA LEU A 165 1.45 4.56 6.81
C LEU A 165 1.84 5.14 5.45
N GLY A 166 1.31 6.35 5.19
CA GLY A 166 1.63 7.16 4.01
C GLY A 166 0.62 7.03 2.86
N GLY A 167 0.91 7.74 1.77
CA GLY A 167 0.02 7.83 0.61
C GLY A 167 0.06 6.61 -0.32
N PHE A 168 1.15 5.82 -0.31
CA PHE A 168 1.38 4.78 -1.31
C PHE A 168 0.32 3.66 -1.29
N GLY A 169 0.13 3.01 -0.14
CA GLY A 169 -0.88 1.97 0.02
C GLY A 169 -2.31 2.52 -0.13
N ASN A 170 -2.53 3.77 0.29
CA ASN A 170 -3.82 4.44 0.10
C ASN A 170 -4.13 4.60 -1.39
N LEU A 171 -3.19 5.12 -2.19
CA LEU A 171 -3.33 5.25 -3.63
C LEU A 171 -3.64 3.90 -4.30
N ALA A 172 -2.92 2.84 -3.95
CA ALA A 172 -3.21 1.51 -4.46
C ALA A 172 -4.60 0.97 -4.06
N SER A 173 -5.09 1.32 -2.87
CA SER A 173 -6.44 0.92 -2.41
C SER A 173 -7.58 1.63 -3.15
N LEU A 174 -7.33 2.84 -3.66
CA LEU A 174 -8.32 3.57 -4.48
C LEU A 174 -8.60 2.80 -5.77
N PHE A 175 -7.55 2.26 -6.41
CA PHE A 175 -7.66 1.52 -7.68
C PHE A 175 -8.15 0.08 -7.55
N ASN A 176 -8.36 -0.43 -6.33
CA ASN A 176 -8.90 -1.77 -6.16
C ASN A 176 -10.37 -1.82 -6.59
N LYS A 177 -10.64 -2.59 -7.64
CA LYS A 177 -11.97 -2.70 -8.28
C LYS A 177 -12.95 -3.62 -7.51
N ASN A 178 -12.50 -4.33 -6.47
CA ASN A 178 -13.38 -5.17 -5.67
C ASN A 178 -14.34 -4.29 -4.84
N LYS A 179 -15.65 -4.45 -5.04
CA LYS A 179 -16.69 -3.69 -4.32
C LYS A 179 -16.80 -4.10 -2.86
N ASP A 180 -16.46 -5.34 -2.54
CA ASP A 180 -16.50 -5.90 -1.18
C ASP A 180 -15.13 -5.84 -0.50
N LYS A 181 -14.22 -4.98 -1.00
CA LYS A 181 -12.85 -4.86 -0.47
C LYS A 181 -12.89 -4.40 0.99
N ILE A 182 -11.98 -4.97 1.76
CA ILE A 182 -11.69 -4.53 3.14
C ILE A 182 -10.28 -3.98 3.09
N ILE A 183 -10.14 -2.73 3.49
CA ILE A 183 -8.85 -2.04 3.55
C ILE A 183 -8.56 -1.74 5.00
N ILE A 184 -7.62 -2.47 5.59
CA ILE A 184 -7.17 -2.22 6.96
C ILE A 184 -6.04 -1.21 6.90
N ARG A 185 -6.19 -0.11 7.64
CA ARG A 185 -5.23 0.99 7.72
C ARG A 185 -4.66 1.10 9.13
N PRO A 186 -3.50 1.75 9.32
CA PRO A 186 -2.92 1.98 10.65
C PRO A 186 -3.87 2.69 11.61
N ASN A 187 -4.73 3.59 11.11
CA ASN A 187 -5.74 4.26 11.93
C ASN A 187 -6.80 3.31 12.50
N ASP A 188 -7.01 2.14 11.87
CA ASP A 188 -7.90 1.10 12.37
C ASP A 188 -7.25 0.26 13.48
N PHE A 189 -5.96 0.47 13.77
CA PHE A 189 -5.23 -0.37 14.71
C PHE A 189 -5.82 -0.33 16.12
N GLN A 190 -6.33 0.83 16.56
CA GLN A 190 -6.91 0.93 17.91
C GLN A 190 -8.15 0.06 18.08
N SER A 191 -8.98 -0.11 17.04
CA SER A 191 -10.15 -1.00 17.11
C SER A 191 -9.73 -2.48 17.11
N LEU A 192 -8.65 -2.82 16.40
CA LEU A 192 -8.04 -4.15 16.40
C LEU A 192 -7.31 -4.50 17.71
N LYS A 193 -6.95 -3.52 18.54
CA LYS A 193 -6.32 -3.79 19.85
C LYS A 193 -7.29 -4.41 20.85
N ASN A 194 -8.57 -4.10 20.74
CA ASN A 194 -9.61 -4.44 21.72
C ASN A 194 -10.49 -5.62 21.27
N SER A 195 -10.19 -6.23 20.12
CA SER A 195 -10.84 -7.42 19.56
C SER A 195 -9.99 -8.66 19.75
#